data_AF-A0A942JAS2-F1
#
_entry.id   AF-A0A942JAS2-F1
#
_cell.length_a   1.000
_cell.length_b   1.000
_cell.length_c   1.000
_cell.angle_alpha   90.00
_cell.angle_beta   90.00
_cell.angle_gamma   90.00
#
_symmetry.space_group_name_H-M   'P 1'
#
loop_
_entity.id
_entity.type
_entity.pdbx_description
1 polymer ?
#
loop_
_entity_poly.entity_id
_entity_poly.type
_entity_poly.pdbx_seq_one_letter_code
_entity_poly.pdbx_strand_id
1 'polypeptide(L)'
;MRPKDFYGELLRHLGEETPYFLEKARLLFHKTLLQRSQQGDKFLVVFLDEAQDVSPSLLLELRFALNQHMDSTSLFSLILVGQPELRRALKINKYEALSQRIRL
;
A
#
# COMPACT_ATOMS: atom_id res chain seq x y z
N MET A 1 -5.52 -1.12 -11.86
CA MET A 1 -4.17 -1.59 -11.43
C MET A 1 -4.26 -2.88 -10.62
N ARG A 2 -3.35 -3.85 -10.83
CA ARG A 2 -3.26 -5.12 -10.04
C ARG A 2 -2.21 -5.01 -8.92
N PRO A 3 -2.28 -5.86 -7.87
CA PRO A 3 -1.29 -5.90 -6.79
C PRO A 3 0.18 -5.94 -7.23
N LYS A 4 0.51 -6.80 -8.21
CA LYS A 4 1.87 -6.95 -8.70
C LYS A 4 2.39 -5.66 -9.34
N ASP A 5 1.53 -5.01 -10.13
CA ASP A 5 1.90 -3.78 -10.84
C ASP A 5 2.18 -2.66 -9.82
N PHE A 6 1.37 -2.56 -8.75
CA PHE A 6 1.55 -1.61 -7.65
C PHE A 6 2.89 -1.80 -6.92
N TYR A 7 3.19 -3.01 -6.43
CA TYR A 7 4.48 -3.24 -5.74
C TYR A 7 5.67 -3.05 -6.68
N GLY A 8 5.52 -3.42 -7.97
CA GLY A 8 6.57 -3.19 -8.95
C GLY A 8 6.84 -1.71 -9.23
N GLU A 9 5.81 -0.88 -9.25
CA GLU A 9 5.96 0.57 -9.32
C GLU A 9 6.66 1.12 -8.08
N LEU A 10 6.23 0.71 -6.88
CA LEU A 10 6.86 1.17 -5.64
C LEU A 10 8.33 0.77 -5.58
N LEU A 11 8.66 -0.49 -5.85
CA LEU A 11 10.04 -0.98 -5.85
C LEU A 11 10.91 -0.22 -6.84
N ARG A 12 10.42 0.06 -8.06
CA ARG A 12 11.15 0.88 -9.03
C ARG A 12 11.44 2.29 -8.52
N HIS A 13 10.49 2.94 -7.84
CA HIS A 13 10.72 4.24 -7.22
C HIS A 13 11.71 4.18 -6.04
N LEU A 14 11.79 3.04 -5.37
CA LEU A 14 12.81 2.76 -4.36
C LEU A 14 14.15 2.34 -4.97
N GLY A 15 14.27 2.22 -6.30
CA GLY A 15 15.51 1.80 -6.97
C GLY A 15 15.79 0.30 -6.91
N GLU A 16 14.76 -0.51 -6.63
CA GLU A 16 14.83 -1.97 -6.54
C GLU A 16 14.31 -2.63 -7.82
N GLU A 17 14.88 -3.79 -8.16
CA GLU A 17 14.34 -4.62 -9.25
C GLU A 17 13.03 -5.28 -8.83
N THR A 18 12.05 -5.30 -9.74
CA THR A 18 10.74 -5.89 -9.46
C THR A 18 10.76 -7.41 -9.64
N PRO A 19 10.50 -8.21 -8.59
CA PRO A 19 10.40 -9.66 -8.73
C PRO A 19 9.18 -10.06 -9.57
N TYR A 20 9.27 -11.21 -10.25
CA TYR A 20 8.16 -11.72 -11.06
C TYR A 20 6.91 -12.10 -10.24
N PHE A 21 7.11 -12.54 -8.99
CA PHE A 21 6.05 -13.05 -8.12
C PHE A 21 5.61 -12.00 -7.10
N LEU A 22 4.29 -11.89 -6.87
CA LEU A 22 3.69 -10.94 -5.92
C LEU A 22 4.25 -11.10 -4.51
N GLU A 23 4.34 -12.33 -4.00
CA GLU A 23 4.87 -12.60 -2.65
C GLU A 23 6.30 -12.12 -2.48
N LYS A 24 7.14 -12.31 -3.51
CA LYS A 24 8.53 -11.82 -3.50
C LYS A 24 8.58 -10.30 -3.57
N ALA A 25 7.73 -9.68 -4.39
CA ALA A 25 7.65 -8.22 -4.47
C ALA A 25 7.20 -7.60 -3.15
N ARG A 26 6.20 -8.19 -2.49
CA ARG A 26 5.73 -7.76 -1.17
C ARG A 26 6.82 -7.88 -0.10
N LEU A 27 7.51 -9.01 -0.06
CA LEU A 27 8.59 -9.24 0.90
C LEU A 27 9.76 -8.26 0.68
N LEU A 28 10.15 -8.04 -0.58
CA LEU A 28 11.21 -7.09 -0.92
C LEU A 28 10.81 -5.67 -0.51
N PHE A 29 9.59 -5.24 -0.86
CA PHE A 29 9.09 -3.91 -0.51
C PHE A 29 9.13 -3.68 1.01
N HIS A 30 8.67 -4.66 1.79
CA HIS A 30 8.71 -4.59 3.24
C HIS A 30 10.15 -4.49 3.77
N LYS A 31 11.06 -5.34 3.28
CA LYS A 31 12.47 -5.33 3.68
C LYS A 31 13.15 -4.00 3.36
N THR A 32 12.93 -3.47 2.16
CA THR A 32 13.50 -2.18 1.73
C THR A 32 12.99 -1.04 2.61
N LEU A 33 11.69 -0.99 2.92
CA LEU A 33 11.16 0.05 3.82
C LEU A 33 11.71 -0.05 5.25
N LEU A 34 11.83 -1.26 5.80
CA LEU A 34 12.44 -1.47 7.12
C LEU A 34 13.89 -0.97 7.15
N GLN A 35 14.68 -1.34 6.16
CA GLN A 35 16.07 -0.91 6.05
C GLN A 35 16.17 0.63 5.99
N ARG A 36 15.36 1.28 5.16
CA ARG A 36 15.32 2.73 5.05
C ARG A 36 14.92 3.41 6.35
N SER A 37 13.88 2.89 7.00
CA SER A 37 13.43 3.40 8.30
C SER A 37 14.53 3.31 9.36
N GLN A 38 15.31 2.21 9.39
CA GLN A 38 16.43 2.05 10.31
C GLN A 38 17.62 2.97 10.00
N GLN A 39 17.79 3.34 8.74
CA GLN A 39 18.82 4.27 8.29
C GLN A 39 18.46 5.75 8.54
N GLY A 40 17.24 6.03 9.01
CA GLY A 40 16.75 7.40 9.22
C GLY A 40 16.35 8.11 7.93
N ASP A 41 16.05 7.34 6.88
CA ASP A 41 15.59 7.90 5.60
C ASP A 41 14.22 8.58 5.74
N LYS A 42 13.87 9.34 4.69
CA LYS A 42 12.56 9.98 4.58
C LYS A 42 11.45 8.92 4.61
N PHE A 43 10.42 9.24 5.38
CA PHE A 43 9.19 8.45 5.43
C PHE A 43 8.48 8.41 4.07
N LEU A 44 8.10 7.22 3.61
CA LEU A 44 7.42 7.06 2.33
C LEU A 44 5.93 7.46 2.43
N VAL A 45 5.49 8.33 1.54
CA VAL A 45 4.08 8.65 1.34
C VAL A 45 3.69 8.28 -0.10
N VAL A 46 2.70 7.41 -0.23
CA VAL A 46 2.18 6.92 -1.51
C VAL A 46 0.83 7.57 -1.78
N PHE A 47 0.68 8.17 -2.95
CA PHE A 47 -0.58 8.70 -3.44
C PHE A 47 -1.14 7.76 -4.50
N LEU A 48 -2.38 7.33 -4.33
CA LEU A 48 -3.14 6.63 -5.36
C LEU A 48 -4.23 7.55 -5.87
N ASP A 49 -4.01 8.12 -7.05
CA ASP A 49 -5.02 8.87 -7.76
C ASP A 49 -5.99 7.93 -8.49
N GLU A 50 -7.20 8.41 -8.74
CA GLU A 50 -8.31 7.64 -9.29
C GLU A 50 -8.53 6.30 -8.57
N ALA A 51 -8.43 6.31 -7.24
CA ALA A 51 -8.45 5.10 -6.43
C ALA A 51 -9.78 4.33 -6.51
N GLN A 52 -10.87 4.92 -7.06
CA GLN A 52 -12.09 4.18 -7.39
C GLN A 52 -11.88 3.12 -8.50
N ASP A 53 -10.87 3.28 -9.36
CA ASP A 53 -10.53 2.33 -10.44
C ASP A 53 -9.55 1.24 -9.99
N VAL A 54 -9.16 1.27 -8.71
CA VAL A 54 -8.31 0.25 -8.11
C VAL A 54 -9.08 -1.06 -8.01
N SER A 55 -8.42 -2.15 -8.40
CA SER A 55 -9.05 -3.47 -8.34
C SER A 55 -9.36 -3.89 -6.90
N PRO A 56 -10.48 -4.60 -6.66
CA PRO A 56 -10.82 -5.16 -5.35
C PRO A 56 -9.70 -5.98 -4.70
N SER A 57 -8.92 -6.71 -5.52
CA SER A 57 -7.77 -7.49 -5.05
C SER A 57 -6.64 -6.60 -4.54
N LEU A 58 -6.38 -5.46 -5.18
CA LEU A 58 -5.42 -4.48 -4.67
C LEU A 58 -5.94 -3.78 -3.41
N LEU A 59 -7.22 -3.43 -3.29
CA LEU A 59 -7.76 -2.90 -2.03
C LEU A 59 -7.56 -3.87 -0.85
N LEU A 60 -7.78 -5.17 -1.07
CA LEU A 60 -7.48 -6.21 -0.07
C LEU A 60 -5.99 -6.28 0.24
N GLU A 61 -5.14 -6.16 -0.78
CA GLU A 61 -3.69 -6.18 -0.60
C GLU A 61 -3.19 -4.98 0.21
N LEU A 62 -3.73 -3.78 -0.04
CA LEU A 62 -3.41 -2.56 0.69
C LEU A 62 -3.73 -2.67 2.17
N ARG A 63 -4.79 -3.42 2.54
CA ARG A 63 -5.05 -3.75 3.95
C ARG A 63 -3.86 -4.48 4.57
N PHE A 64 -3.28 -5.47 3.89
CA PHE A 64 -2.11 -6.19 4.42
C PHE A 64 -0.86 -5.29 4.46
N ALA A 65 -0.64 -4.48 3.43
CA ALA A 65 0.48 -3.56 3.38
C ALA A 65 0.45 -2.51 4.52
N LEU A 66 -0.73 -2.02 4.88
CA LEU A 66 -0.90 -1.05 5.98
C LEU A 66 -0.97 -1.70 7.36
N ASN A 67 -1.33 -2.98 7.47
CA ASN A 67 -1.44 -3.75 8.72
C ASN A 67 -0.10 -4.20 9.34
N GLN A 68 1.04 -3.68 8.88
CA GLN A 68 2.37 -4.08 9.34
C GLN A 68 2.70 -3.46 10.71
N HIS A 69 2.01 -3.90 11.77
CA HIS A 69 2.40 -3.61 13.15
C HIS A 69 3.33 -4.71 13.64
N MET A 70 4.63 -4.57 13.38
CA MET A 70 5.62 -5.31 14.15
C MET A 70 6.15 -4.46 15.32
N ASP A 71 6.26 -3.13 15.20
CA ASP A 71 6.84 -2.29 16.27
C ASP A 71 6.17 -0.90 16.39
N SER A 72 4.83 -0.85 16.45
CA SER A 72 4.05 0.38 16.71
C SER A 72 4.08 1.48 15.63
N THR A 73 4.91 1.35 14.60
CA THR A 73 5.15 2.41 13.60
C THR A 73 4.82 1.91 12.20
N SER A 74 3.98 2.63 11.46
CA SER A 74 3.73 2.33 10.04
C SER A 74 5.01 2.56 9.23
N LEU A 75 5.32 1.70 8.26
CA LEU A 75 6.51 1.86 7.41
C LEU A 75 6.32 2.87 6.27
N PHE A 76 5.06 3.17 5.93
CA PHE A 76 4.69 4.18 4.94
C PHE A 76 3.27 4.70 5.22
N SER A 77 2.87 5.78 4.57
CA SER A 77 1.48 6.23 4.53
C SER A 77 0.90 6.12 3.13
N LEU A 78 -0.38 5.82 3.05
CA LEU A 78 -1.13 5.73 1.80
C LEU A 78 -2.26 6.75 1.81
N ILE A 79 -2.27 7.61 0.80
CA ILE A 79 -3.33 8.59 0.55
C ILE A 79 -4.09 8.14 -0.69
N LEU A 80 -5.38 7.88 -0.52
CA LEU A 80 -6.27 7.54 -1.62
C LEU A 80 -7.01 8.80 -2.08
N VAL A 81 -6.85 9.15 -3.35
CA VAL A 81 -7.52 10.27 -4.01
C VAL A 81 -8.45 9.67 -5.07
N GLY A 82 -9.70 10.14 -5.11
CA GLY A 82 -10.68 9.60 -6.04
C GLY A 82 -12.09 10.13 -5.80
N GLN A 83 -13.02 9.60 -6.59
CA GLN A 83 -14.43 10.01 -6.63
C GLN A 83 -15.25 9.46 -5.44
N PRO A 84 -16.47 9.98 -5.16
CA PRO A 84 -17.32 9.51 -4.05
C PRO A 84 -17.60 8.00 -4.03
N GLU A 85 -17.53 7.34 -5.17
CA GLU A 85 -17.62 5.89 -5.40
C GLU A 85 -16.59 5.13 -4.57
N LEU A 86 -15.36 5.67 -4.45
CA LEU A 86 -14.32 5.12 -3.59
C LEU A 86 -14.78 5.03 -2.13
N ARG A 87 -15.43 6.10 -1.62
CA ARG A 87 -15.95 6.12 -0.25
C ARG A 87 -17.02 5.03 -0.07
N ARG A 88 -17.86 4.79 -1.09
CA ARG A 88 -18.87 3.71 -1.05
C ARG A 88 -18.20 2.34 -1.06
N ALA A 89 -17.21 2.14 -1.93
CA ALA A 89 -16.45 0.89 -2.02
C ALA A 89 -15.76 0.55 -0.70
N LEU A 90 -15.10 1.52 -0.06
CA LEU A 90 -14.42 1.35 1.24
C LEU A 90 -15.38 1.07 2.41
N LYS A 91 -16.63 1.53 2.33
CA LYS A 91 -17.66 1.30 3.36
C LYS A 91 -18.30 -0.09 3.32
N ILE A 92 -18.03 -0.89 2.29
CA ILE A 92 -18.52 -2.28 2.25
C ILE A 92 -17.77 -3.09 3.31
N ASN A 93 -18.48 -3.86 4.14
CA ASN A 93 -17.93 -4.65 5.28
C ASN A 93 -16.63 -5.41 4.97
N LYS A 94 -16.43 -5.82 3.71
CA LYS A 94 -15.20 -6.50 3.25
C LYS A 94 -13.93 -5.66 3.43
N TYR A 95 -14.03 -4.33 3.49
CA TYR A 95 -12.92 -3.40 3.63
C TYR A 95 -12.96 -2.62 4.95
N GLU A 96 -13.78 -3.03 5.91
CA GLU A 96 -13.94 -2.31 7.18
C GLU A 96 -12.58 -2.04 7.88
N ALA A 97 -11.70 -3.04 7.90
CA ALA A 97 -10.34 -2.92 8.44
C ALA A 97 -9.47 -1.87 7.71
N LEU A 98 -9.66 -1.68 6.41
CA LEU A 98 -9.00 -0.64 5.64
C LEU A 98 -9.67 0.72 5.89
N SER A 99 -11.00 0.76 5.97
CA SER A 99 -11.78 1.97 6.23
C SER A 99 -11.47 2.61 7.59
N GLN A 100 -11.20 1.80 8.62
CA GLN A 100 -10.79 2.28 9.94
C GLN A 100 -9.42 2.96 9.95
N ARG A 101 -8.60 2.71 8.92
CA ARG A 101 -7.22 3.22 8.80
C ARG A 101 -7.11 4.42 7.87
N ILE A 102 -8.11 4.63 7.02
CA ILE A 102 -8.22 5.79 6.16
C ILE A 102 -9.04 6.84 6.92
N ARG A 103 -8.40 7.93 7.31
CA ARG A 103 -9.10 9.11 7.84
C ARG A 103 -9.65 9.89 6.64
N LEU A 104 -10.98 10.03 6.57
CA LEU A 104 -11.71 10.71 5.49
C LEU A 104 -11.87 12.21 5.71
#